data_AF-A0A3M1SS52-F1
#
_entry.id   AF-A0A3M1SS52-F1
#
_cell.length_a   1.000
_cell.length_b   1.000
_cell.length_c   1.000
_cell.angle_alpha   90.00
_cell.angle_beta   90.00
_cell.angle_gamma   90.00
#
_symmetry.space_group_name_H-M   'P 1'
#
loop_
_entity.id
_entity.type
_entity.pdbx_description
1 polymer ?
#
loop_
_entity_poly.entity_id
_entity_poly.type
_entity_poly.pdbx_seq_one_letter_code
_entity_poly.pdbx_strand_id
1 'polypeptide(L)'
;MDVYRRVGRGDRPPTFDRVWDFWEGFAAVQLEGMWGFIDLQGIMVVFPQFEEAIRFSEGLAKVRANGRWGYIDVYGQLVIDPVYDIAHHFAEGIALVKCNGKLHYIDTAGNTVWFPTH
;
A
#
# COMPACT_ATOMS: atom_id res chain seq x y z
N MET A 1 -23.34 5.54 16.24
CA MET A 1 -22.75 4.92 15.04
C MET A 1 -21.29 4.69 15.38
N ASP A 2 -21.02 3.66 16.20
CA ASP A 2 -19.66 3.33 16.65
C ASP A 2 -19.48 1.83 16.44
N VAL A 3 -18.98 1.46 15.27
CA VAL A 3 -18.86 0.07 14.83
C VAL A 3 -17.42 -0.41 14.81
N TYR A 4 -16.58 0.06 15.72
CA TYR A 4 -15.22 -0.49 15.90
C TYR A 4 -14.85 -0.53 17.38
N ARG A 5 -15.60 -1.31 18.16
CA ARG A 5 -15.27 -1.62 19.55
C ARG A 5 -14.98 -3.11 19.68
N ARG A 6 -13.71 -3.41 19.95
CA ARG A 6 -13.17 -4.72 20.37
C ARG A 6 -13.28 -5.84 19.34
N VAL A 7 -12.22 -5.97 18.54
CA VAL A 7 -11.67 -7.32 18.35
C VAL A 7 -11.03 -7.68 19.70
N GLY A 8 -11.70 -8.55 20.48
CA GLY A 8 -11.16 -9.07 21.74
C GLY A 8 -12.08 -8.96 22.96
N ARG A 9 -12.90 -9.99 23.19
CA ARG A 9 -13.05 -10.53 24.54
C ARG A 9 -11.85 -11.48 24.74
N GLY A 10 -10.86 -11.03 25.51
CA GLY A 10 -9.69 -11.83 25.93
C GLY A 10 -8.39 -11.42 25.26
N ASP A 11 -7.65 -10.51 25.89
CA ASP A 11 -6.19 -10.34 26.06
C ASP A 11 -5.18 -11.02 25.11
N ARG A 12 -5.51 -11.23 23.84
CA ARG A 12 -4.54 -11.66 22.83
C ARG A 12 -4.45 -10.59 21.74
N PRO A 13 -3.27 -9.99 21.51
CA PRO A 13 -3.09 -9.09 20.38
C PRO A 13 -3.42 -9.85 19.09
N PRO A 14 -3.95 -9.16 18.05
CA PRO A 14 -4.16 -9.79 16.75
C PRO A 14 -2.87 -10.49 16.32
N THR A 15 -2.97 -11.79 16.04
CA THR A 15 -1.86 -12.57 15.50
C THR A 15 -1.84 -12.36 14.00
N PHE A 16 -0.76 -11.80 13.48
CA PHE A 16 -0.54 -11.63 12.05
C PHE A 16 0.22 -12.83 11.50
N ASP A 17 -0.15 -13.25 10.29
CA ASP A 17 0.53 -14.34 9.58
C ASP A 17 1.94 -13.90 9.16
N ARG A 18 2.08 -12.63 8.76
CA ARG A 18 3.34 -11.96 8.40
C ARG A 18 3.30 -10.50 8.78
N VAL A 19 4.46 -9.93 9.08
CA VAL A 19 4.66 -8.52 9.39
C VAL A 19 5.95 -8.07 8.70
N TRP A 20 5.90 -6.96 7.97
CA TRP A 20 7.10 -6.27 7.49
C TRP A 20 7.64 -5.33 8.56
N ASP A 21 8.92 -4.94 8.42
CA ASP A 21 9.50 -3.92 9.27
C ASP A 21 8.72 -2.61 9.19
N PHE A 22 8.69 -1.88 10.31
CA PHE A 22 8.13 -0.54 10.34
C PHE A 22 8.94 0.40 9.45
N TRP A 23 8.23 1.21 8.66
CA TRP A 23 8.78 2.26 7.82
C TRP A 23 7.81 3.43 7.76
N GLU A 24 8.30 4.66 7.91
CA GLU A 24 7.47 5.88 7.96
C GLU A 24 6.31 5.80 9.00
N GLY A 25 6.48 5.02 10.07
CA GLY A 25 5.48 4.87 11.13
C GLY A 25 4.43 3.78 10.89
N PHE A 26 4.54 3.01 9.80
CA PHE A 26 3.59 1.96 9.45
C PHE A 26 4.29 0.63 9.16
N ALA A 27 3.59 -0.47 9.35
CA ALA A 27 4.04 -1.80 8.92
C ALA A 27 2.93 -2.50 8.12
N ALA A 28 3.32 -3.12 6.99
CA ALA A 28 2.39 -3.97 6.24
C ALA A 28 2.25 -5.31 6.98
N VAL A 29 1.02 -5.75 7.18
CA VAL A 29 0.70 -7.00 7.90
C VAL A 29 -0.22 -7.87 7.06
N GLN A 30 -0.04 -9.18 7.18
CA GLN A 30 -0.88 -10.18 6.53
C GLN A 30 -1.79 -10.84 7.57
N LEU A 31 -3.07 -10.97 7.21
CA LEU A 31 -4.09 -11.69 7.98
C LEU A 31 -5.01 -12.41 6.99
N GLU A 32 -5.20 -13.72 7.20
CA GLU A 32 -6.07 -14.55 6.36
C GLU A 32 -5.70 -14.47 4.86
N GLY A 33 -4.40 -14.37 4.60
CA GLY A 33 -3.85 -14.28 3.24
C GLY A 33 -3.89 -12.88 2.60
N MET A 34 -4.59 -11.91 3.20
CA MET A 34 -4.71 -10.55 2.68
C MET A 34 -3.82 -9.57 3.44
N TRP A 35 -3.40 -8.50 2.77
CA TRP A 35 -2.51 -7.49 3.32
C TRP A 35 -3.25 -6.20 3.68
N GLY A 36 -2.84 -5.62 4.82
CA GLY A 36 -3.24 -4.32 5.34
C GLY A 36 -2.07 -3.63 6.04
N PHE A 37 -2.34 -2.58 6.82
CA PHE A 37 -1.31 -1.77 7.49
C PHE A 37 -1.67 -1.46 8.93
N ILE A 38 -0.72 -1.61 9.85
CA ILE A 38 -0.78 -1.11 11.24
C ILE A 38 0.06 0.15 11.41
N ASP A 39 -0.29 0.96 12.41
CA ASP A 39 0.58 2.01 12.97
C ASP A 39 1.58 1.46 14.02
N LEU A 40 2.41 2.35 14.58
CA LEU A 40 3.38 2.03 15.63
C LEU A 40 2.76 1.47 16.92
N GLN A 41 1.48 1.73 17.18
CA GLN A 41 0.75 1.17 18.32
C GLN A 41 0.19 -0.23 18.01
N GLY A 42 0.37 -0.73 16.79
CA GLY A 42 -0.21 -1.99 16.32
C GLY A 42 -1.70 -1.89 15.99
N ILE A 43 -2.24 -0.67 15.86
CA ILE A 43 -3.63 -0.43 15.52
C ILE A 43 -3.79 -0.50 14.00
N MET A 44 -4.86 -1.14 13.54
CA MET A 44 -5.20 -1.20 12.12
C MET A 44 -5.52 0.18 11.55
N VAL A 45 -4.72 0.62 10.58
CA VAL A 45 -4.99 1.83 9.78
C VAL A 45 -5.61 1.47 8.43
N VAL A 46 -5.23 0.34 7.86
CA VAL A 46 -5.81 -0.20 6.63
C VAL A 46 -6.13 -1.66 6.84
N PHE A 47 -7.42 -2.01 6.86
CA PHE A 47 -7.83 -3.39 7.03
C PHE A 47 -7.33 -4.27 5.87
N PRO A 48 -6.96 -5.53 6.14
CA PRO A 48 -6.52 -6.48 5.13
C PRO A 48 -7.53 -6.61 3.98
N GLN A 49 -7.15 -6.18 2.79
CA GLN A 49 -7.99 -6.21 1.60
C GLN A 49 -7.21 -6.33 0.29
N PHE A 50 -5.87 -6.34 0.36
CA PHE A 50 -5.00 -6.41 -0.81
C PHE A 50 -4.34 -7.78 -0.94
N GLU A 51 -4.13 -8.24 -2.16
CA GLU A 51 -3.40 -9.49 -2.46
C GLU A 51 -1.94 -9.38 -2.02
N GLU A 52 -1.37 -8.18 -2.18
CA GLU A 52 -0.04 -7.80 -1.73
C GLU A 52 -0.04 -6.32 -1.31
N ALA A 53 0.72 -5.98 -0.29
CA ALA A 53 0.98 -4.59 0.07
C ALA A 53 2.45 -4.44 0.47
N ILE A 54 3.09 -3.39 -0.05
CA ILE A 54 4.49 -3.07 0.24
C ILE A 54 4.54 -1.73 0.98
N ARG A 55 5.55 -1.56 1.84
CA ARG A 55 5.75 -0.39 2.69
C ARG A 55 5.54 0.96 1.98
N PHE A 56 5.16 1.97 2.75
CA PHE A 56 5.08 3.34 2.31
C PHE A 56 6.45 3.89 1.85
N SER A 57 6.41 4.80 0.89
CA SER A 57 7.52 5.63 0.44
C SER A 57 6.94 6.96 0.00
N GLU A 58 7.42 8.06 0.59
CA GLU A 58 6.89 9.41 0.29
C GLU A 58 5.37 9.52 0.55
N GLY A 59 4.88 8.83 1.59
CA GLY A 59 3.47 8.84 1.96
C GLY A 59 2.54 7.96 1.11
N LEU A 60 3.08 7.21 0.12
CA LEU A 60 2.30 6.28 -0.69
C LEU A 60 2.80 4.84 -0.55
N ALA A 61 1.89 3.88 -0.43
CA ALA A 61 2.19 2.46 -0.45
C ALA A 61 1.66 1.84 -1.73
N LYS A 62 2.47 0.99 -2.40
CA LYS A 62 1.97 0.21 -3.53
C LYS A 62 1.24 -1.02 -3.04
N VAL A 63 0.07 -1.28 -3.63
CA VAL A 63 -0.82 -2.38 -3.29
C VAL A 63 -1.24 -3.12 -4.54
N ARG A 64 -1.53 -4.41 -4.39
CA ARG A 64 -1.99 -5.27 -5.45
C ARG A 64 -3.44 -5.68 -5.22
N ALA A 65 -4.27 -5.47 -6.23
CA ALA A 65 -5.67 -5.90 -6.24
C ALA A 65 -6.04 -6.39 -7.64
N ASN A 66 -6.74 -7.53 -7.71
CA ASN A 66 -7.14 -8.18 -8.96
C ASN A 66 -5.93 -8.40 -9.89
N GLY A 67 -4.79 -8.80 -9.32
CA GLY A 67 -3.56 -9.07 -10.05
C GLY A 67 -2.78 -7.84 -10.52
N ARG A 68 -3.27 -6.61 -10.33
CA ARG A 68 -2.63 -5.36 -10.76
C ARG A 68 -2.19 -4.46 -9.61
N TRP A 69 -1.18 -3.64 -9.85
CA TRP A 69 -0.61 -2.71 -8.88
C TRP A 69 -1.22 -1.32 -9.01
N GLY A 70 -1.49 -0.72 -7.85
CA GLY A 70 -1.89 0.68 -7.67
C GLY A 70 -1.22 1.24 -6.41
N TYR A 71 -1.67 2.41 -5.96
CA TYR A 71 -1.09 3.10 -4.80
C TYR A 71 -2.18 3.65 -3.89
N ILE A 72 -1.95 3.53 -2.58
CA ILE A 72 -2.80 4.09 -1.53
C ILE A 72 -2.04 5.11 -0.70
N ASP A 73 -2.77 6.03 -0.08
CA ASP A 73 -2.26 6.89 0.97
C ASP A 73 -2.22 6.19 2.34
N VAL A 74 -1.72 6.90 3.36
CA VAL A 74 -1.63 6.43 4.75
C VAL A 74 -2.98 6.15 5.42
N TYR A 75 -4.08 6.62 4.82
CA TYR A 75 -5.44 6.39 5.28
C TYR A 75 -6.11 5.22 4.53
N GLY A 76 -5.38 4.55 3.64
CA GLY A 76 -5.90 3.44 2.84
C GLY A 76 -6.74 3.85 1.63
N GLN A 77 -6.75 5.14 1.27
CA GLN A 77 -7.48 5.62 0.10
C GLN A 77 -6.65 5.36 -1.16
N LEU A 78 -7.29 4.83 -2.20
CA LEU A 78 -6.65 4.69 -3.51
C LEU A 78 -6.35 6.08 -4.08
N VAL A 79 -5.06 6.38 -4.23
CA VAL A 79 -4.57 7.57 -4.93
C VAL A 79 -4.40 7.28 -6.40
N ILE A 80 -3.96 6.05 -6.72
CA ILE A 80 -3.76 5.59 -8.09
C ILE A 80 -4.34 4.20 -8.24
N ASP A 81 -5.26 4.03 -9.17
CA ASP A 81 -5.99 2.78 -9.34
C ASP A 81 -5.07 1.58 -9.67
N PRO A 82 -5.45 0.35 -9.28
CA PRO A 82 -4.70 -0.85 -9.61
C PRO A 82 -4.81 -1.22 -11.09
N VAL A 83 -3.98 -0.58 -11.91
CA VAL A 83 -3.97 -0.71 -13.38
C VAL A 83 -2.63 -1.18 -13.94
N TYR A 84 -1.57 -1.21 -13.12
CA TYR A 84 -0.21 -1.50 -13.59
C TYR A 84 0.15 -2.99 -13.45
N ASP A 85 0.89 -3.52 -14.41
CA ASP A 85 1.47 -4.86 -14.36
C ASP A 85 2.63 -4.91 -13.35
N ILE A 86 3.39 -3.81 -13.26
CA ILE A 86 4.53 -3.63 -12.36
C ILE A 86 4.51 -2.21 -11.82
N ALA A 87 4.80 -2.05 -10.52
CA ALA A 87 4.97 -0.76 -9.86
C ALA A 87 6.21 -0.76 -8.97
N HIS A 88 7.03 0.29 -9.07
CA HIS A 88 8.11 0.57 -8.13
C HIS A 88 7.65 1.49 -6.99
N HIS A 89 8.49 1.70 -5.99
CA HIS A 89 8.23 2.72 -4.97
C HIS A 89 8.46 4.11 -5.57
N PHE A 90 7.79 5.12 -4.99
CA PHE A 90 8.10 6.52 -5.28
C PHE A 90 9.47 6.88 -4.68
N ALA A 91 10.26 7.61 -5.47
CA ALA A 91 11.51 8.24 -5.06
C ALA A 91 11.65 9.56 -5.83
N GLU A 92 11.93 10.64 -5.12
CA GLU A 92 12.00 12.00 -5.68
C GLU A 92 10.71 12.42 -6.40
N GLY A 93 9.56 12.00 -5.88
CA GLY A 93 8.24 12.31 -6.43
C GLY A 93 7.88 11.54 -7.70
N ILE A 94 8.69 10.58 -8.14
CA ILE A 94 8.45 9.78 -9.35
C ILE A 94 8.51 8.27 -9.07
N ALA A 95 7.73 7.50 -9.81
CA ALA A 95 7.78 6.04 -9.80
C ALA A 95 7.78 5.46 -11.22
N LEU A 96 8.56 4.39 -11.42
CA LEU A 96 8.51 3.60 -12.65
C LEU A 96 7.37 2.59 -12.56
N VAL A 97 6.50 2.58 -13.56
CA VAL A 97 5.39 1.63 -13.69
C VAL A 97 5.39 0.98 -15.08
N LYS A 98 4.80 -0.22 -15.16
CA LYS A 98 4.57 -0.92 -16.43
C LYS A 98 3.08 -1.10 -16.67
N CYS A 99 2.61 -0.72 -17.85
CA CYS A 99 1.24 -0.99 -18.31
C CYS A 99 1.28 -1.37 -19.79
N ASN A 100 0.52 -2.41 -20.17
CA ASN A 100 0.42 -2.86 -21.56
C ASN A 100 1.79 -3.10 -22.22
N GLY A 101 2.74 -3.65 -21.46
CA GLY A 101 4.08 -3.95 -21.94
C GLY A 101 5.05 -2.76 -22.02
N LYS A 102 4.61 -1.53 -21.73
CA LYS A 102 5.45 -0.32 -21.81
C LYS A 102 5.77 0.24 -20.42
N LEU A 103 6.95 0.84 -20.30
CA LEU A 103 7.39 1.53 -19.09
C LEU A 103 6.98 3.01 -19.13
N HIS A 104 6.52 3.51 -18.01
CA HIS A 104 6.11 4.90 -17.80
C HIS A 104 6.69 5.40 -16.47
N TYR A 105 7.05 6.68 -16.42
CA TYR A 105 7.24 7.36 -15.14
C TYR A 105 5.95 8.08 -14.78
N ILE A 106 5.55 7.99 -13.52
CA ILE A 106 4.39 8.70 -12.99
C ILE A 106 4.79 9.55 -11.79
N ASP A 107 4.08 10.66 -11.58
CA ASP A 107 4.16 11.44 -10.34
C ASP A 107 3.29 10.81 -9.24
N THR A 108 3.34 11.36 -8.03
CA THR A 108 2.57 10.88 -6.86
C THR A 108 1.05 11.00 -7.02
N ALA A 109 0.58 11.75 -8.02
CA ALA A 109 -0.85 11.84 -8.38
C ALA A 109 -1.22 10.87 -9.52
N GLY A 110 -0.26 10.11 -10.06
CA GLY A 110 -0.45 9.16 -11.14
C GLY A 110 -0.36 9.76 -12.55
N ASN A 111 0.01 11.03 -12.69
CA ASN A 111 0.18 11.65 -14.00
C ASN A 111 1.48 11.15 -14.63
N THR A 112 1.46 10.82 -15.92
CA THR A 112 2.68 10.42 -16.63
C THR A 112 3.64 11.60 -16.74
N VAL A 113 4.85 11.43 -16.21
CA VAL A 113 5.96 12.37 -16.35
C VAL A 113 6.75 11.97 -17.59
N TRP A 114 6.77 12.85 -18.59
CA TRP A 114 7.61 12.64 -19.77
C TRP A 114 8.95 13.33 -19.58
N PHE A 115 10.05 12.59 -19.74
CA PHE A 115 11.39 13.14 -19.81
C PHE A 115 11.86 13.10 -21.27
N PRO A 116 11.89 14.24 -21.99
CA PRO A 116 12.75 14.37 -23.16
C PRO A 116 14.19 14.35 -22.69
N THR A 117 14.94 13.31 -23.01
CA THR A 117 16.39 13.45 -23.09
C THR A 117 16.71 14.08 -24.45
N HIS A 118 17.27 15.29 -24.45
CA HIS A 118 18.06 15.83 -25.57
C HIS A 118 19.47 15.27 -25.51
#